data_AF-A0A936S4H6-F1
#
_entry.id   AF-A0A936S4H6-F1
#
_cell.length_a   1.000
_cell.length_b   1.000
_cell.length_c   1.000
_cell.angle_alpha   90.00
_cell.angle_beta   90.00
_cell.angle_gamma   90.00
#
_symmetry.space_group_name_H-M   'P 1'
#
loop_
_entity.id
_entity.type
_entity.pdbx_description
1 polymer ?
#
loop_
_entity_poly.entity_id
_entity_poly.type
_entity_poly.pdbx_seq_one_letter_code
_entity_poly.pdbx_strand_id
1 'polypeptide(L)'
;MADVPGLSIGIIVEDCLFQTVTTNDSGDNIAAIGMWATQDWIVRNNVIEGIPSGSGIRAYGVINALIEHNTIRNVDSSVMWKDHFIKDIATRQHVFESEIRYNLITAASYGVLIQIRGSNTPEAGDNYIHHNVVNGLSLGEPAGLRFAMSEAHAQSGLLRFEHNLVDCRSAATPLGFTLDASKDARFLGNIFVKCGLPVEATMKFSRTIHANITRMNHNLYVGDFMAVMDRYSDGETLYSTLPAWQSALNSGSLSLGHDHPDQNSRTVAYSPALFSTTNPNMHSITSPARAMMSDGSNAGPYQLGSEQIGADW
;
A
#
# COMPACT_ATOMS: atom_id res chain seq x y z
N MET A 1 6.93 9.28 23.42
CA MET A 1 8.33 9.01 23.04
C MET A 1 9.07 10.34 23.19
N ALA A 2 10.35 10.39 23.58
CA ALA A 2 11.06 11.67 23.54
C ALA A 2 11.24 12.08 22.07
N ASP A 3 11.00 13.35 21.74
CA ASP A 3 11.15 13.88 20.39
C ASP A 3 12.57 13.62 19.87
N VAL A 4 12.70 13.07 18.66
CA VAL A 4 14.00 13.02 17.99
C VAL A 4 14.36 14.45 17.58
N PRO A 5 15.55 14.98 17.94
CA PRO A 5 15.91 16.35 17.61
C PRO A 5 15.85 16.62 16.10
N GLY A 6 15.27 17.75 15.70
CA GLY A 6 15.20 18.17 14.30
C GLY A 6 14.03 17.63 13.51
N LEU A 7 13.06 16.96 14.15
CA LEU A 7 11.81 16.57 13.49
C LEU A 7 10.78 17.70 13.51
N SER A 8 9.97 17.78 12.45
CA SER A 8 8.71 18.53 12.46
C SER A 8 7.61 17.64 13.03
N ILE A 9 6.99 18.07 14.13
CA ILE A 9 6.09 17.23 14.93
C ILE A 9 4.67 17.78 14.95
N GLY A 10 3.67 16.90 14.83
CA GLY A 10 2.27 17.24 15.11
C GLY A 10 1.60 18.11 14.04
N ILE A 11 2.09 18.07 12.79
CA ILE A 11 1.50 18.85 11.70
C ILE A 11 0.23 18.15 11.20
N ILE A 12 -0.81 18.94 11.00
CA ILE A 12 -2.08 18.50 10.43
C ILE A 12 -2.29 19.23 9.10
N VAL A 13 -2.49 18.45 8.03
CA VAL A 13 -2.91 18.94 6.71
C VAL A 13 -4.29 18.38 6.44
N GLU A 14 -5.30 19.23 6.51
CA GLU A 14 -6.69 18.81 6.37
C GLU A 14 -7.52 19.76 5.52
N ASP A 15 -8.55 19.20 4.88
CA ASP A 15 -9.58 19.91 4.12
C ASP A 15 -9.02 20.83 3.01
N CYS A 16 -7.90 20.44 2.41
CA CYS A 16 -7.25 21.17 1.33
C CYS A 16 -7.54 20.55 -0.05
N LEU A 17 -7.55 21.41 -1.08
CA LEU A 17 -7.49 21.01 -2.49
C LEU A 17 -6.08 21.30 -3.03
N PHE A 18 -5.39 20.27 -3.47
CA PHE A 18 -4.14 20.37 -4.21
C PHE A 18 -4.41 20.00 -5.66
N GLN A 19 -4.24 20.95 -6.58
CA GLN A 19 -4.54 20.75 -8.00
C GLN A 19 -3.37 21.20 -8.87
N THR A 20 -2.98 20.34 -9.82
CA THR A 20 -1.97 20.65 -10.84
C THR A 20 -0.63 21.06 -10.23
N VAL A 21 -0.05 20.19 -9.41
CA VAL A 21 1.32 20.35 -8.95
C VAL A 21 2.25 19.78 -10.01
N THR A 22 2.73 20.66 -10.88
CA THR A 22 3.73 20.34 -11.90
C THR A 22 5.03 21.06 -11.60
N THR A 23 6.13 20.50 -12.06
CA THR A 23 7.42 21.19 -12.09
C THR A 23 7.96 21.14 -13.51
N ASN A 24 8.58 22.25 -13.91
CA ASN A 24 9.29 22.37 -15.19
C ASN A 24 10.72 21.82 -15.08
N ASP A 25 11.19 21.59 -13.85
CA ASP A 25 12.51 21.07 -13.55
C ASP A 25 12.49 19.56 -13.48
N SER A 26 13.52 18.96 -14.10
CA SER A 26 13.86 17.55 -13.99
C SER A 26 14.34 17.25 -12.56
N GLY A 27 13.38 17.00 -11.66
CA GLY A 27 13.63 16.62 -10.28
C GLY A 27 12.81 15.42 -9.86
N ASP A 28 13.45 14.43 -9.24
CA ASP A 28 12.87 13.11 -8.90
C ASP A 28 11.90 13.12 -7.69
N ASN A 29 11.47 14.31 -7.21
CA ASN A 29 10.80 14.51 -5.92
C ASN A 29 9.52 15.33 -5.94
N ILE A 30 8.78 15.26 -7.04
CA ILE A 30 7.50 15.95 -7.20
C ILE A 30 6.48 15.37 -6.21
N ALA A 31 5.88 16.22 -5.38
CA ALA A 31 4.77 15.84 -4.52
C ALA A 31 3.80 17.00 -4.27
N ALA A 32 2.51 16.71 -4.10
CA ALA A 32 1.56 17.74 -3.66
C ALA A 32 1.77 18.08 -2.17
N ILE A 33 1.98 17.05 -1.34
CA ILE A 33 2.38 17.20 0.06
C ILE A 33 3.74 16.52 0.23
N GLY A 34 4.75 17.31 0.57
CA GLY A 34 6.11 16.85 0.88
C GLY A 34 6.39 16.93 2.38
N MET A 35 6.91 15.84 2.94
CA MET A 35 7.19 15.68 4.36
C MET A 35 8.66 15.25 4.53
N TRP A 36 9.44 15.96 5.35
CA TRP A 36 10.84 15.60 5.61
C TRP A 36 11.10 15.63 7.11
N ALA A 37 11.67 14.54 7.62
CA ALA A 37 12.00 14.36 9.02
C ALA A 37 10.81 14.68 9.93
N THR A 38 9.80 13.80 9.91
CA THR A 38 8.47 14.09 10.47
C THR A 38 8.03 13.08 11.53
N GLN A 39 7.27 13.56 12.52
CA GLN A 39 6.65 12.71 13.54
C GLN A 39 5.22 13.16 13.85
N ASP A 40 4.30 12.23 14.06
CA ASP A 40 2.91 12.49 14.48
C ASP A 40 2.14 13.39 13.47
N TRP A 41 2.37 13.18 12.18
CA TRP A 41 1.66 13.92 11.13
C TRP A 41 0.31 13.33 10.81
N ILE A 42 -0.68 14.18 10.55
CA ILE A 42 -2.00 13.77 10.10
C ILE A 42 -2.30 14.44 8.76
N VAL A 43 -2.55 13.65 7.73
CA VAL A 43 -3.01 14.14 6.41
C VAL A 43 -4.39 13.53 6.15
N ARG A 44 -5.43 14.35 6.21
CA ARG A 44 -6.80 13.84 6.09
C ARG A 44 -7.76 14.72 5.32
N ASN A 45 -8.79 14.10 4.74
CA ASN A 45 -9.88 14.80 4.04
C ASN A 45 -9.41 15.74 2.91
N ASN A 46 -8.23 15.50 2.34
CA ASN A 46 -7.74 16.33 1.23
C ASN A 46 -8.18 15.75 -0.11
N VAL A 47 -8.29 16.62 -1.10
CA VAL A 47 -8.37 16.24 -2.51
C VAL A 47 -7.04 16.58 -3.18
N ILE A 48 -6.36 15.58 -3.73
CA ILE A 48 -5.07 15.73 -4.42
C ILE A 48 -5.25 15.26 -5.85
N GLU A 49 -5.04 16.14 -6.82
CA GLU A 49 -5.29 15.84 -8.22
C GLU A 49 -4.28 16.45 -9.19
N GLY A 50 -3.85 15.64 -10.17
CA GLY A 50 -3.13 16.13 -11.35
C GLY A 50 -1.63 16.27 -11.13
N ILE A 51 -0.99 15.20 -10.65
CA ILE A 51 0.46 15.12 -10.39
C ILE A 51 1.09 14.02 -11.27
N PRO A 52 1.09 14.16 -12.62
CA PRO A 52 1.29 13.06 -13.59
C PRO A 52 2.69 12.44 -13.61
N SER A 53 3.64 12.95 -12.83
CA SER A 53 4.99 12.39 -12.68
C SER A 53 5.49 12.49 -11.24
N GLY A 54 4.56 12.59 -10.29
CA GLY A 54 4.87 12.81 -8.89
C GLY A 54 3.96 12.02 -7.96
N SER A 55 4.21 12.23 -6.67
CA SER A 55 3.45 11.60 -5.61
C SER A 55 2.31 12.50 -5.14
N GLY A 56 1.19 11.93 -4.70
CA GLY A 56 0.21 12.71 -3.94
C GLY A 56 0.83 13.20 -2.62
N ILE A 57 1.34 12.25 -1.85
CA ILE A 57 2.01 12.47 -0.57
C ILE A 57 3.36 11.78 -0.64
N ARG A 58 4.43 12.49 -0.30
CA ARG A 58 5.79 11.94 -0.24
C ARG A 58 6.44 12.30 1.07
N ALA A 59 7.04 11.32 1.74
CA ALA A 59 7.83 11.55 2.94
C ALA A 59 9.24 10.99 2.85
N TYR A 60 10.15 11.68 3.53
CA TYR A 60 11.50 11.26 3.85
C TYR A 60 11.64 11.26 5.36
N GLY A 61 11.63 10.09 5.99
CA GLY A 61 11.61 9.99 7.45
C GLY A 61 10.25 10.36 7.99
N VAL A 62 9.49 9.33 8.34
CA VAL A 62 8.19 9.48 8.98
C VAL A 62 8.11 8.56 10.19
N ILE A 63 7.51 9.08 11.27
CA ILE A 63 7.21 8.34 12.48
C ILE A 63 5.75 8.63 12.81
N ASN A 64 4.96 7.59 13.02
CA ASN A 64 3.58 7.70 13.44
C ASN A 64 2.72 8.67 12.59
N ALA A 65 2.84 8.60 11.26
CA ALA A 65 1.93 9.36 10.39
C ALA A 65 0.60 8.66 10.21
N LEU A 66 -0.49 9.43 10.17
CA LEU A 66 -1.84 8.99 9.84
C LEU A 66 -2.27 9.64 8.53
N ILE A 67 -2.52 8.83 7.51
CA ILE A 67 -3.03 9.27 6.20
C ILE A 67 -4.42 8.69 6.00
N GLU A 68 -5.46 9.51 6.12
CA GLU A 68 -6.83 8.99 6.08
C GLU A 68 -7.85 9.82 5.31
N HIS A 69 -8.86 9.17 4.73
CA HIS A 69 -9.98 9.84 4.07
C HIS A 69 -9.59 10.83 2.94
N ASN A 70 -8.39 10.69 2.36
CA ASN A 70 -8.00 11.51 1.23
C ASN A 70 -8.52 10.92 -0.07
N THR A 71 -8.80 11.81 -1.02
CA THR A 71 -9.04 11.44 -2.41
C THR A 71 -7.85 11.86 -3.26
N ILE A 72 -7.12 10.90 -3.80
CA ILE A 72 -5.86 11.12 -4.52
C ILE A 72 -6.02 10.58 -5.94
N ARG A 73 -5.92 11.45 -6.96
CA ARG A 73 -6.25 11.11 -8.35
C ARG A 73 -5.22 11.63 -9.33
N ASN A 74 -5.07 10.94 -10.46
CA ASN A 74 -4.22 11.38 -11.56
C ASN A 74 -2.79 11.70 -11.11
N VAL A 75 -2.25 10.83 -10.25
CA VAL A 75 -0.87 10.87 -9.73
C VAL A 75 -0.08 9.67 -10.23
N ASP A 76 1.24 9.73 -10.22
CA ASP A 76 2.06 8.55 -10.49
C ASP A 76 2.03 7.58 -9.29
N SER A 77 2.37 8.07 -8.11
CA SER A 77 2.24 7.33 -6.84
C SER A 77 1.30 8.07 -5.89
N SER A 78 0.44 7.38 -5.14
CA SER A 78 -0.38 8.08 -4.14
C SER A 78 0.41 8.43 -2.89
N VAL A 79 0.85 7.43 -2.13
CA VAL A 79 1.70 7.63 -0.95
C VAL A 79 3.08 7.03 -1.20
N MET A 80 4.14 7.80 -0.94
CA MET A 80 5.52 7.34 -1.15
C MET A 80 6.43 7.66 0.04
N TRP A 81 6.89 6.63 0.73
CA TRP A 81 7.81 6.71 1.87
C TRP A 81 9.24 6.35 1.49
N LYS A 82 10.18 7.15 2.00
CA LYS A 82 11.63 6.99 1.92
C LYS A 82 12.30 7.36 3.24
N ASP A 83 13.58 7.03 3.37
CA ASP A 83 14.48 7.45 4.46
C ASP A 83 13.91 7.16 5.85
N HIS A 84 13.80 5.88 6.20
CA HIS A 84 13.08 5.41 7.38
C HIS A 84 13.80 5.62 8.73
N PHE A 85 13.04 5.52 9.84
CA PHE A 85 13.55 5.71 11.20
C PHE A 85 13.69 4.42 12.00
N ILE A 86 14.73 4.38 12.83
CA ILE A 86 15.05 3.25 13.70
C ILE A 86 15.37 3.78 15.09
N LYS A 87 14.73 3.21 16.10
CA LYS A 87 14.82 3.66 17.48
C LYS A 87 16.20 3.42 18.09
N ASP A 88 16.83 2.31 17.73
CA ASP A 88 18.17 1.95 18.18
C ASP A 88 18.93 1.27 17.03
N ILE A 89 20.04 1.89 16.64
CA ILE A 89 20.88 1.43 15.53
C ILE A 89 21.59 0.10 15.85
N ALA A 90 21.94 -0.17 17.11
CA ALA A 90 22.67 -1.36 17.52
C ALA A 90 21.75 -2.59 17.57
N THR A 91 20.53 -2.42 18.07
CA THR A 91 19.52 -3.51 18.13
C THR A 91 18.61 -3.56 16.91
N ARG A 92 18.71 -2.57 16.01
CA ARG A 92 17.79 -2.37 14.88
C ARG A 92 16.33 -2.32 15.34
N GLN A 93 16.03 -1.73 16.50
CA GLN A 93 14.64 -1.68 16.98
C GLN A 93 13.82 -0.69 16.13
N HIS A 94 12.71 -1.15 15.55
CA HIS A 94 11.85 -0.35 14.68
C HIS A 94 10.91 0.57 15.47
N VAL A 95 10.38 1.58 14.77
CA VAL A 95 9.28 2.45 15.23
C VAL A 95 8.03 2.18 14.40
N PHE A 96 6.85 2.53 14.94
CA PHE A 96 5.66 2.62 14.12
C PHE A 96 5.78 3.81 13.18
N GLU A 97 5.74 3.55 11.88
CA GLU A 97 6.02 4.50 10.82
C GLU A 97 4.74 5.16 10.31
N SER A 98 3.75 4.37 9.89
CA SER A 98 2.51 4.94 9.38
C SER A 98 1.28 4.03 9.47
N GLU A 99 0.12 4.69 9.59
CA GLU A 99 -1.20 4.14 9.30
C GLU A 99 -1.78 4.84 8.07
N ILE A 100 -2.13 4.08 7.03
CA ILE A 100 -2.72 4.59 5.79
C ILE A 100 -4.07 3.92 5.61
N ARG A 101 -5.16 4.67 5.73
CA ARG A 101 -6.50 4.07 5.74
C ARG A 101 -7.61 4.89 5.10
N TYR A 102 -8.67 4.23 4.64
CA TYR A 102 -9.88 4.92 4.17
C TYR A 102 -9.66 5.91 3.00
N ASN A 103 -8.58 5.77 2.25
CA ASN A 103 -8.29 6.65 1.10
C ASN A 103 -8.89 6.08 -0.19
N LEU A 104 -9.31 6.98 -1.08
CA LEU A 104 -9.64 6.67 -2.48
C LEU A 104 -8.47 7.08 -3.36
N ILE A 105 -7.87 6.11 -4.04
CA ILE A 105 -6.63 6.28 -4.79
C ILE A 105 -6.83 5.88 -6.25
N THR A 106 -6.58 6.82 -7.16
CA THR A 106 -6.43 6.61 -8.59
C THR A 106 -5.01 7.01 -8.99
N ALA A 107 -4.10 6.03 -8.98
CA ALA A 107 -2.67 6.23 -9.23
C ALA A 107 -2.22 5.40 -10.45
N ALA A 108 -1.28 5.94 -11.22
CA ALA A 108 -0.83 5.32 -12.46
C ALA A 108 0.19 4.19 -12.21
N SER A 109 1.09 4.35 -11.24
CA SER A 109 2.12 3.35 -10.88
C SER A 109 1.83 2.66 -9.55
N TYR A 110 1.73 3.41 -8.44
CA TYR A 110 1.66 2.80 -7.11
C TYR A 110 0.57 3.39 -6.23
N GLY A 111 -0.24 2.53 -5.60
CA GLY A 111 -1.13 2.96 -4.52
C GLY A 111 -0.33 3.44 -3.31
N VAL A 112 0.51 2.56 -2.77
CA VAL A 112 1.50 2.89 -1.75
C VAL A 112 2.86 2.36 -2.17
N LEU A 113 3.90 3.19 -2.05
CA LEU A 113 5.29 2.84 -2.29
C LEU A 113 6.12 3.08 -1.03
N ILE A 114 6.64 2.02 -0.44
CA ILE A 114 7.62 2.10 0.65
C ILE A 114 8.93 1.61 0.08
N GLN A 115 9.95 2.47 0.10
CA GLN A 115 11.24 2.12 -0.48
C GLN A 115 12.38 2.85 0.20
N ILE A 116 13.55 2.26 0.10
CA ILE A 116 14.81 2.92 0.46
C ILE A 116 15.19 4.03 -0.54
N ARG A 117 16.05 4.94 -0.11
CA ARG A 117 16.64 5.97 -0.98
C ARG A 117 17.82 5.45 -1.81
N GLY A 118 18.48 4.40 -1.37
CA GLY A 118 19.61 3.76 -2.04
C GLY A 118 20.19 2.63 -1.20
N SER A 119 21.30 2.03 -1.65
CA SER A 119 21.91 0.89 -0.98
C SER A 119 22.43 1.24 0.42
N ASN A 120 22.34 0.29 1.36
CA ASN A 120 22.77 0.43 2.75
C ASN A 120 22.11 1.61 3.48
N THR A 121 20.79 1.76 3.34
CA THR A 121 20.00 2.73 4.12
C THR A 121 19.21 2.04 5.23
N PRO A 122 18.67 2.82 6.19
CA PRO A 122 17.74 2.29 7.21
C PRO A 122 16.57 1.52 6.59
N GLU A 123 16.11 0.46 7.28
CA GLU A 123 14.91 -0.28 6.93
C GLU A 123 13.65 0.48 7.34
N ALA A 124 12.52 0.12 6.73
CA ALA A 124 11.21 0.66 7.08
C ALA A 124 10.77 0.20 8.47
N GLY A 125 10.04 1.07 9.14
CA GLY A 125 9.38 0.76 10.40
C GLY A 125 8.13 -0.09 10.21
N ASP A 126 7.29 -0.13 11.23
CA ASP A 126 6.03 -0.85 11.18
C ASP A 126 4.98 -0.01 10.43
N ASN A 127 4.30 -0.60 9.47
CA ASN A 127 3.35 0.08 8.60
C ASN A 127 2.02 -0.68 8.56
N TYR A 128 0.91 0.04 8.72
CA TYR A 128 -0.44 -0.52 8.65
C TYR A 128 -1.27 0.17 7.57
N ILE A 129 -1.58 -0.55 6.50
CA ILE A 129 -2.24 -0.04 5.31
C ILE A 129 -3.55 -0.80 5.16
N HIS A 130 -4.68 -0.14 5.38
CA HIS A 130 -5.96 -0.85 5.39
C HIS A 130 -7.17 -0.05 4.94
N HIS A 131 -8.18 -0.75 4.42
CA HIS A 131 -9.43 -0.13 3.99
C HIS A 131 -9.21 1.01 2.99
N ASN A 132 -8.23 0.88 2.09
CA ASN A 132 -8.05 1.80 0.98
C ASN A 132 -8.63 1.18 -0.31
N VAL A 133 -9.07 2.04 -1.21
CA VAL A 133 -9.44 1.66 -2.58
C VAL A 133 -8.36 2.18 -3.51
N VAL A 134 -7.67 1.28 -4.20
CA VAL A 134 -6.63 1.61 -5.19
C VAL A 134 -7.09 1.18 -6.58
N ASN A 135 -7.08 2.09 -7.54
CA ASN A 135 -7.40 1.84 -8.94
C ASN A 135 -6.53 2.70 -9.88
N GLY A 136 -6.74 2.58 -11.19
CA GLY A 136 -6.06 3.41 -12.21
C GLY A 136 -4.64 2.96 -12.57
N LEU A 137 -4.17 1.86 -11.97
CA LEU A 137 -2.86 1.25 -12.20
C LEU A 137 -2.67 0.94 -13.69
N SER A 138 -1.66 1.54 -14.34
CA SER A 138 -1.49 1.47 -15.80
C SER A 138 -0.06 1.66 -16.31
N LEU A 139 0.89 2.17 -15.50
CA LEU A 139 2.25 2.49 -15.94
C LEU A 139 3.31 1.60 -15.30
N GLY A 140 4.29 1.14 -16.11
CA GLY A 140 5.47 0.40 -15.65
C GLY A 140 5.15 -0.99 -15.11
N GLU A 141 5.59 -1.26 -13.88
CA GLU A 141 5.26 -2.44 -13.07
C GLU A 141 4.31 -2.03 -11.93
N PRO A 142 3.06 -1.65 -12.23
CA PRO A 142 2.23 -0.98 -11.25
C PRO A 142 1.74 -1.94 -10.17
N ALA A 143 1.60 -1.45 -8.94
CA ALA A 143 1.19 -2.24 -7.79
C ALA A 143 0.24 -1.47 -6.86
N GLY A 144 -0.70 -2.19 -6.23
CA GLY A 144 -1.47 -1.63 -5.12
C GLY A 144 -0.56 -1.21 -3.96
N LEU A 145 0.40 -2.08 -3.62
CA LEU A 145 1.49 -1.83 -2.69
C LEU A 145 2.81 -2.30 -3.28
N ARG A 146 3.82 -1.42 -3.32
CA ARG A 146 5.21 -1.79 -3.60
C ARG A 146 6.06 -1.53 -2.36
N PHE A 147 6.67 -2.58 -1.84
CA PHE A 147 7.58 -2.53 -0.70
C PHE A 147 8.96 -2.96 -1.18
N ALA A 148 9.82 -2.00 -1.51
CA ALA A 148 11.09 -2.21 -2.23
C ALA A 148 12.29 -1.91 -1.33
N MET A 149 12.75 -2.94 -0.60
CA MET A 149 13.65 -2.81 0.54
C MET A 149 14.93 -3.68 0.47
N SER A 150 15.21 -4.37 -0.66
CA SER A 150 16.29 -5.38 -0.76
C SER A 150 17.71 -4.88 -0.50
N GLU A 151 17.95 -3.57 -0.50
CA GLU A 151 19.26 -3.00 -0.16
C GLU A 151 19.27 -2.28 1.18
N ALA A 152 18.25 -2.46 2.02
CA ALA A 152 18.28 -2.00 3.39
C ALA A 152 19.30 -2.80 4.22
N HIS A 153 19.72 -2.25 5.37
CA HIS A 153 20.72 -2.89 6.23
C HIS A 153 20.31 -4.27 6.81
N ALA A 154 19.01 -4.53 6.93
CA ALA A 154 18.41 -5.72 7.50
C ALA A 154 16.94 -5.83 7.01
N GLN A 155 16.17 -6.75 7.59
CA GLN A 155 14.75 -6.84 7.33
C GLN A 155 13.97 -5.71 8.03
N SER A 156 13.06 -5.09 7.29
CA SER A 156 12.13 -4.04 7.74
C SER A 156 11.12 -4.55 8.76
N GLY A 157 10.38 -3.63 9.36
CA GLY A 157 9.34 -3.91 10.34
C GLY A 157 8.12 -4.65 9.81
N LEU A 158 7.14 -4.73 10.70
CA LEU A 158 5.86 -5.35 10.46
C LEU A 158 5.12 -4.57 9.36
N LEU A 159 4.80 -5.25 8.27
CA LEU A 159 3.95 -4.73 7.22
C LEU A 159 2.59 -5.40 7.28
N ARG A 160 1.53 -4.62 7.52
CA ARG A 160 0.15 -5.09 7.49
C ARG A 160 -0.57 -4.43 6.33
N PHE A 161 -0.96 -5.21 5.34
CA PHE A 161 -1.79 -4.78 4.21
C PHE A 161 -3.12 -5.52 4.27
N GLU A 162 -4.14 -4.89 4.84
CA GLU A 162 -5.37 -5.59 5.24
C GLU A 162 -6.63 -4.88 4.75
N HIS A 163 -7.65 -5.62 4.31
CA HIS A 163 -8.96 -5.05 3.97
C HIS A 163 -8.94 -3.97 2.88
N ASN A 164 -7.96 -3.99 1.98
CA ASN A 164 -7.90 -3.06 0.85
C ASN A 164 -8.58 -3.65 -0.39
N LEU A 165 -9.08 -2.78 -1.27
CA LEU A 165 -9.45 -3.12 -2.63
C LEU A 165 -8.36 -2.63 -3.58
N VAL A 166 -7.81 -3.53 -4.39
CA VAL A 166 -6.86 -3.20 -5.45
C VAL A 166 -7.45 -3.62 -6.79
N ASP A 167 -7.81 -2.62 -7.59
CA ASP A 167 -8.36 -2.80 -8.93
C ASP A 167 -7.27 -2.61 -9.98
N CYS A 168 -6.92 -3.73 -10.60
CA CYS A 168 -5.83 -3.86 -11.54
C CYS A 168 -6.30 -3.84 -13.01
N ARG A 169 -7.60 -3.64 -13.28
CA ARG A 169 -8.17 -3.77 -14.65
C ARG A 169 -7.55 -2.85 -15.71
N SER A 170 -6.89 -1.77 -15.30
CA SER A 170 -6.31 -0.76 -16.20
C SER A 170 -4.88 -1.07 -16.66
N ALA A 171 -4.24 -2.11 -16.12
CA ALA A 171 -2.84 -2.43 -16.42
C ALA A 171 -2.70 -3.76 -17.17
N ALA A 172 -1.64 -3.87 -17.98
CA ALA A 172 -1.35 -5.07 -18.75
C ALA A 172 -0.78 -6.22 -17.89
N THR A 173 0.10 -5.90 -16.94
CA THR A 173 0.71 -6.86 -16.00
C THR A 173 0.70 -6.33 -14.56
N PRO A 174 -0.48 -6.05 -13.98
CA PRO A 174 -0.59 -5.41 -12.68
C PRO A 174 -0.30 -6.36 -11.52
N LEU A 175 0.38 -5.81 -10.52
CA LEU A 175 0.67 -6.47 -9.25
C LEU A 175 -0.38 -6.09 -8.21
N GLY A 176 -0.84 -7.06 -7.41
CA GLY A 176 -1.62 -6.75 -6.21
C GLY A 176 -0.73 -6.04 -5.19
N PHE A 177 0.33 -6.75 -4.80
CA PHE A 177 1.47 -6.18 -4.09
C PHE A 177 2.77 -6.84 -4.51
N THR A 178 3.87 -6.13 -4.26
CA THR A 178 5.24 -6.67 -4.33
C THR A 178 5.97 -6.36 -3.03
N LEU A 179 6.66 -7.37 -2.51
CA LEU A 179 7.27 -7.37 -1.20
C LEU A 179 8.74 -7.73 -1.27
N ASP A 180 9.52 -7.09 -0.43
CA ASP A 180 10.95 -7.28 -0.34
C ASP A 180 11.43 -6.99 1.09
N ALA A 181 12.39 -7.75 1.61
CA ALA A 181 13.07 -7.49 2.87
C ALA A 181 12.18 -7.02 4.05
N SER A 182 10.99 -7.58 4.24
CA SER A 182 10.16 -7.38 5.44
C SER A 182 10.30 -8.55 6.41
N LYS A 183 10.43 -8.27 7.71
CA LYS A 183 10.61 -9.28 8.76
C LYS A 183 9.31 -10.02 9.10
N ASP A 184 8.17 -9.35 8.94
CA ASP A 184 6.84 -9.90 9.21
C ASP A 184 5.86 -9.18 8.29
N ALA A 185 5.32 -9.89 7.30
CA ALA A 185 4.33 -9.34 6.38
C ALA A 185 3.01 -10.11 6.46
N ARG A 186 1.92 -9.35 6.59
CA ARG A 186 0.55 -9.87 6.74
C ARG A 186 -0.38 -9.27 5.71
N PHE A 187 -1.07 -10.15 4.98
CA PHE A 187 -2.00 -9.78 3.91
C PHE A 187 -3.36 -10.43 4.16
N LEU A 188 -4.30 -9.68 4.73
CA LEU A 188 -5.57 -10.23 5.21
C LEU A 188 -6.78 -9.52 4.62
N GLY A 189 -7.78 -10.27 4.18
CA GLY A 189 -9.08 -9.68 3.86
C GLY A 189 -9.08 -8.72 2.66
N ASN A 190 -8.05 -8.73 1.81
CA ASN A 190 -7.98 -7.83 0.65
C ASN A 190 -8.78 -8.38 -0.53
N ILE A 191 -9.23 -7.48 -1.40
CA ILE A 191 -9.88 -7.81 -2.67
C ILE A 191 -8.96 -7.37 -3.81
N PHE A 192 -8.45 -8.34 -4.58
CA PHE A 192 -7.63 -8.09 -5.76
C PHE A 192 -8.46 -8.35 -7.02
N VAL A 193 -8.68 -7.32 -7.82
CA VAL A 193 -9.51 -7.43 -9.03
C VAL A 193 -8.65 -7.41 -10.27
N LYS A 194 -8.61 -8.55 -10.97
CA LYS A 194 -7.87 -8.73 -12.23
C LYS A 194 -6.38 -8.38 -12.12
N CYS A 195 -5.78 -8.60 -10.96
CA CYS A 195 -4.34 -8.49 -10.81
C CYS A 195 -3.68 -9.73 -11.44
N GLY A 196 -2.78 -9.53 -12.40
CA GLY A 196 -2.12 -10.64 -13.08
C GLY A 196 -1.22 -11.43 -12.11
N LEU A 197 -0.57 -10.72 -11.20
CA LEU A 197 0.23 -11.31 -10.12
C LEU A 197 -0.18 -10.65 -8.79
N PRO A 198 -1.24 -11.13 -8.12
CA PRO A 198 -1.68 -10.53 -6.86
C PRO A 198 -0.63 -10.59 -5.75
N VAL A 199 0.31 -11.55 -5.81
CA VAL A 199 1.34 -11.79 -4.80
C VAL A 199 2.71 -11.89 -5.44
N GLU A 200 3.63 -11.03 -5.02
CA GLU A 200 5.04 -11.15 -5.41
C GLU A 200 5.93 -10.89 -4.19
N ALA A 201 6.84 -11.83 -3.91
CA ALA A 201 7.98 -11.62 -3.03
C ALA A 201 9.27 -11.67 -3.86
N THR A 202 10.14 -10.69 -3.68
CA THR A 202 11.36 -10.51 -4.49
C THR A 202 12.63 -10.61 -3.64
N MET A 203 13.74 -10.95 -4.29
CA MET A 203 15.09 -11.02 -3.70
C MET A 203 16.11 -10.31 -4.60
N LYS A 204 15.72 -9.17 -5.18
CA LYS A 204 16.40 -8.54 -6.33
C LYS A 204 17.88 -8.19 -6.09
N PHE A 205 18.26 -7.87 -4.85
CA PHE A 205 19.61 -7.39 -4.54
C PHE A 205 20.29 -8.04 -3.32
N SER A 206 19.57 -8.84 -2.53
CA SER A 206 20.15 -9.56 -1.39
C SER A 206 19.53 -10.95 -1.27
N ARG A 207 20.39 -11.97 -1.23
CA ARG A 207 19.96 -13.34 -0.89
C ARG A 207 19.80 -13.58 0.60
N THR A 208 20.32 -12.65 1.41
CA THR A 208 20.37 -12.78 2.87
C THR A 208 19.24 -12.02 3.56
N ILE A 209 18.71 -10.98 2.91
CA ILE A 209 17.62 -10.16 3.41
C ILE A 209 16.43 -10.40 2.47
N HIS A 210 15.54 -11.29 2.88
CA HIS A 210 14.34 -11.67 2.15
C HIS A 210 13.09 -11.18 2.88
N ALA A 211 11.97 -11.13 2.16
CA ALA A 211 10.67 -10.95 2.78
C ALA A 211 10.32 -12.13 3.69
N ASN A 212 9.38 -11.95 4.62
CA ASN A 212 8.88 -13.06 5.43
C ASN A 212 7.37 -12.93 5.55
N ILE A 213 6.65 -13.65 4.69
CA ILE A 213 5.19 -13.69 4.70
C ILE A 213 4.74 -14.62 5.82
N THR A 214 4.25 -14.03 6.91
CA THR A 214 3.84 -14.75 8.12
C THR A 214 2.35 -15.06 8.14
N ARG A 215 1.54 -14.36 7.33
CA ARG A 215 0.11 -14.65 7.21
C ARG A 215 -0.47 -14.09 5.92
N MET A 216 -1.16 -14.91 5.14
CA MET A 216 -1.88 -14.45 3.97
C MET A 216 -3.22 -15.16 3.83
N ASN A 217 -4.30 -14.60 4.36
CA ASN A 217 -5.55 -15.36 4.48
C ASN A 217 -6.80 -14.48 4.29
N HIS A 218 -7.92 -15.12 3.94
CA HIS A 218 -9.21 -14.47 3.68
C HIS A 218 -9.17 -13.41 2.57
N ASN A 219 -8.24 -13.50 1.63
CA ASN A 219 -8.20 -12.62 0.48
C ASN A 219 -9.17 -13.11 -0.61
N LEU A 220 -9.69 -12.18 -1.40
CA LEU A 220 -10.54 -12.44 -2.54
C LEU A 220 -9.80 -12.10 -3.83
N TYR A 221 -9.64 -13.06 -4.71
CA TYR A 221 -9.02 -12.90 -6.01
C TYR A 221 -10.10 -12.93 -7.09
N VAL A 222 -10.48 -11.76 -7.60
CA VAL A 222 -11.51 -11.63 -8.64
C VAL A 222 -10.85 -11.79 -10.01
N GLY A 223 -10.89 -13.00 -10.56
CA GLY A 223 -10.15 -13.40 -11.76
C GLY A 223 -9.21 -14.58 -11.49
N ASP A 224 -8.04 -14.55 -12.12
CA ASP A 224 -7.01 -15.57 -11.97
C ASP A 224 -6.17 -15.30 -10.71
N PHE A 225 -5.49 -16.34 -10.24
CA PHE A 225 -4.54 -16.24 -9.13
C PHE A 225 -3.17 -16.72 -9.58
N MET A 226 -2.14 -15.96 -9.18
CA MET A 226 -0.75 -16.37 -9.29
C MET A 226 0.03 -15.76 -8.12
N ALA A 227 0.99 -16.51 -7.59
CA ALA A 227 1.96 -15.99 -6.63
C ALA A 227 3.37 -16.36 -7.08
N VAL A 228 4.29 -15.40 -7.02
CA VAL A 228 5.72 -15.63 -7.24
C VAL A 228 6.45 -15.34 -5.94
N MET A 229 7.23 -16.30 -5.50
CA MET A 229 8.04 -16.20 -4.30
C MET A 229 9.52 -16.22 -4.67
N ASP A 230 10.33 -15.46 -3.92
CA ASP A 230 11.77 -15.34 -4.11
C ASP A 230 12.18 -14.96 -5.54
N ARG A 231 11.39 -14.09 -6.19
CA ARG A 231 11.65 -13.63 -7.56
C ARG A 231 13.06 -13.07 -7.67
N TYR A 232 13.74 -13.38 -8.77
CA TYR A 232 15.15 -13.03 -9.02
C TYR A 232 16.19 -13.79 -8.17
N SER A 233 15.80 -14.87 -7.49
CA SER A 233 16.73 -15.83 -6.87
C SER A 233 16.85 -17.10 -7.72
N ASP A 234 17.87 -17.92 -7.44
CA ASP A 234 17.99 -19.27 -8.05
C ASP A 234 16.92 -20.25 -7.54
N GLY A 235 16.19 -19.88 -6.48
CA GLY A 235 15.12 -20.66 -5.85
C GLY A 235 13.73 -20.08 -6.09
N GLU A 236 13.56 -19.25 -7.11
CA GLU A 236 12.26 -18.67 -7.47
C GLU A 236 11.18 -19.75 -7.57
N THR A 237 10.06 -19.53 -6.90
CA THR A 237 8.95 -20.49 -6.84
C THR A 237 7.66 -19.83 -7.33
N LEU A 238 7.03 -20.48 -8.30
CA LEU A 238 5.77 -20.03 -8.90
C LEU A 238 4.61 -20.92 -8.43
N TYR A 239 3.58 -20.31 -7.87
CA TYR A 239 2.29 -20.92 -7.58
C TYR A 239 1.25 -20.38 -8.57
N SER A 240 0.96 -21.17 -9.61
CA SER A 240 0.07 -20.77 -10.71
C SER A 240 -1.43 -20.89 -10.40
N THR A 241 -1.80 -21.42 -9.23
CA THR A 241 -3.20 -21.58 -8.81
C THR A 241 -3.33 -21.38 -7.30
N LEU A 242 -4.52 -20.95 -6.86
CA LEU A 242 -4.79 -20.76 -5.43
C LEU A 242 -4.62 -22.05 -4.61
N PRO A 243 -5.07 -23.25 -5.06
CA PRO A 243 -4.80 -24.49 -4.34
C PRO A 243 -3.31 -24.84 -4.19
N ALA A 244 -2.48 -24.49 -5.18
CA ALA A 244 -1.03 -24.68 -5.06
C ALA A 244 -0.42 -23.75 -4.01
N TRP A 245 -0.90 -22.50 -3.93
CA TRP A 245 -0.51 -21.56 -2.88
C TRP A 245 -0.97 -21.99 -1.48
N GLN A 246 -2.21 -22.45 -1.36
CA GLN A 246 -2.78 -22.93 -0.09
C GLN A 246 -2.11 -24.21 0.42
N SER A 247 -1.48 -24.98 -0.46
CA SER A 247 -0.67 -26.15 -0.10
C SER A 247 0.83 -25.87 0.00
N ALA A 248 1.26 -24.61 -0.18
CA ALA A 248 2.67 -24.24 -0.07
C ALA A 248 3.24 -24.58 1.32
N LEU A 249 4.52 -24.96 1.34
CA LEU A 249 5.29 -25.28 2.54
C LEU A 249 6.42 -24.26 2.71
N ASN A 250 6.76 -23.90 3.94
CA ASN A 250 7.85 -22.98 4.26
C ASN A 250 9.18 -23.44 3.68
N SER A 251 9.39 -24.75 3.55
CA SER A 251 10.59 -25.33 2.96
C SER A 251 10.71 -25.07 1.45
N GLY A 252 9.62 -24.64 0.81
CA GLY A 252 9.57 -24.35 -0.63
C GLY A 252 10.07 -22.97 -1.01
N SER A 253 10.18 -22.03 -0.07
CA SER A 253 10.60 -20.65 -0.34
C SER A 253 11.17 -19.98 0.90
N LEU A 254 12.25 -19.21 0.72
CA LEU A 254 12.84 -18.40 1.79
C LEU A 254 11.89 -17.32 2.27
N SER A 255 11.10 -16.73 1.37
CA SER A 255 10.16 -15.67 1.72
C SER A 255 8.89 -16.13 2.43
N LEU A 256 8.72 -17.46 2.60
CA LEU A 256 7.54 -18.03 3.22
C LEU A 256 7.80 -18.42 4.69
N GLY A 257 7.19 -17.70 5.63
CA GLY A 257 7.47 -17.87 7.06
C GLY A 257 6.87 -19.12 7.70
N HIS A 258 5.89 -19.77 7.07
CA HIS A 258 5.17 -20.92 7.62
C HIS A 258 4.49 -21.74 6.53
N ASP A 259 4.13 -22.98 6.87
CA ASP A 259 3.35 -23.85 6.00
C ASP A 259 1.92 -23.35 5.86
N HIS A 260 1.36 -23.54 4.67
CA HIS A 260 -0.04 -23.28 4.33
C HIS A 260 -0.44 -21.83 4.67
N PRO A 261 0.21 -20.85 4.01
CA PRO A 261 0.07 -19.43 4.35
C PRO A 261 -1.37 -18.91 4.24
N ASP A 262 -2.19 -19.61 3.47
CA ASP A 262 -3.54 -19.30 3.10
C ASP A 262 -4.42 -20.54 3.24
N GLN A 263 -5.54 -20.42 3.97
CA GLN A 263 -6.49 -21.52 4.18
C GLN A 263 -7.92 -21.16 3.77
N ASN A 264 -8.24 -19.87 3.66
CA ASN A 264 -9.61 -19.39 3.54
C ASN A 264 -9.80 -18.39 2.40
N SER A 265 -8.75 -18.00 1.67
CA SER A 265 -8.92 -17.15 0.49
C SER A 265 -9.66 -17.89 -0.62
N ARG A 266 -10.22 -17.12 -1.55
CA ARG A 266 -11.01 -17.66 -2.66
C ARG A 266 -10.72 -16.92 -3.96
N THR A 267 -10.75 -17.66 -5.06
CA THR A 267 -10.91 -17.07 -6.40
C THR A 267 -12.40 -16.95 -6.71
N VAL A 268 -12.82 -15.82 -7.28
CA VAL A 268 -14.19 -15.63 -7.77
C VAL A 268 -14.16 -15.13 -9.21
N ALA A 269 -15.15 -15.56 -9.99
CA ALA A 269 -15.32 -15.04 -11.34
C ALA A 269 -15.59 -13.54 -11.28
N TYR A 270 -14.99 -12.80 -12.22
CA TYR A 270 -15.30 -11.39 -12.35
C TYR A 270 -16.75 -11.21 -12.79
N SER A 271 -17.51 -10.44 -12.00
CA SER A 271 -18.82 -9.95 -12.36
C SER A 271 -18.77 -8.42 -12.40
N PRO A 272 -19.19 -7.76 -13.49
CA PRO A 272 -19.36 -6.31 -13.51
C PRO A 272 -20.25 -5.79 -12.37
N ALA A 273 -21.12 -6.64 -11.83
CA ALA A 273 -21.97 -6.32 -10.69
C ALA A 273 -21.20 -6.08 -9.38
N LEU A 274 -19.96 -6.59 -9.23
CA LEU A 274 -19.10 -6.28 -8.07
C LEU A 274 -18.87 -4.78 -7.89
N PHE A 275 -19.02 -4.00 -8.96
CA PHE A 275 -18.88 -2.55 -8.97
C PHE A 275 -20.12 -1.83 -9.52
N SER A 276 -21.24 -2.52 -9.78
CA SER A 276 -22.42 -1.87 -10.38
C SER A 276 -23.16 -0.95 -9.41
N THR A 277 -22.85 -1.02 -8.11
CA THR A 277 -23.40 -0.14 -7.07
C THR A 277 -22.44 0.97 -6.65
N THR A 278 -21.21 1.02 -7.19
CA THR A 278 -20.30 2.14 -6.95
C THR A 278 -20.68 3.31 -7.85
N ASN A 279 -21.80 3.96 -7.56
CA ASN A 279 -21.91 5.37 -7.90
C ASN A 279 -20.99 6.10 -6.91
N PRO A 280 -19.87 6.72 -7.35
CA PRO A 280 -18.99 7.47 -6.47
C PRO A 280 -19.72 8.62 -5.74
N ASN A 281 -20.96 8.92 -6.14
CA ASN A 281 -21.84 9.93 -5.56
C ASN A 281 -23.05 9.34 -4.78
N MET A 282 -23.15 8.01 -4.59
CA MET A 282 -24.19 7.44 -3.71
C MET A 282 -23.70 7.44 -2.27
N HIS A 283 -23.98 8.53 -1.57
CA HIS A 283 -23.76 8.68 -0.13
C HIS A 283 -24.99 8.19 0.65
N SER A 284 -24.77 7.55 1.79
CA SER A 284 -25.85 7.31 2.74
C SER A 284 -26.43 8.64 3.23
N ILE A 285 -27.77 8.73 3.32
CA ILE A 285 -28.51 9.86 3.91
C ILE A 285 -28.05 10.15 5.36
N THR A 286 -27.51 9.16 6.06
CA THR A 286 -27.03 9.27 7.44
C THR A 286 -25.54 9.63 7.57
N SER A 287 -24.88 10.00 6.47
CA SER A 287 -23.46 10.36 6.46
C SER A 287 -23.14 11.52 7.42
N PRO A 288 -22.17 11.37 8.36
CA PRO A 288 -21.65 12.47 9.15
C PRO A 288 -21.01 13.59 8.30
N ALA A 289 -20.51 13.26 7.10
CA ALA A 289 -19.89 14.22 6.17
C ALA A 289 -20.90 15.17 5.49
N ARG A 290 -22.22 14.88 5.55
CA ARG A 290 -23.26 15.85 5.15
C ARG A 290 -23.30 17.10 6.03
N ALA A 291 -22.76 17.03 7.24
CA ALA A 291 -22.62 18.20 8.11
C ALA A 291 -21.47 19.13 7.68
N MET A 292 -20.58 18.66 6.78
CA MET A 292 -19.43 19.43 6.28
C MET A 292 -19.74 20.15 4.97
N MET A 293 -20.52 19.54 4.05
CA MET A 293 -21.18 20.22 2.92
C MET A 293 -22.54 19.57 2.60
N SER A 294 -23.54 20.37 2.22
CA SER A 294 -24.94 19.95 2.09
C SER A 294 -25.20 18.86 1.05
N ASP A 295 -24.30 18.70 0.08
CA ASP A 295 -24.44 17.74 -1.04
C ASP A 295 -23.62 16.45 -0.86
N GLY A 296 -22.73 16.39 0.15
CA GLY A 296 -21.90 15.21 0.42
C GLY A 296 -20.71 15.01 -0.53
N SER A 297 -20.41 15.98 -1.40
CA SER A 297 -19.42 15.86 -2.51
C SER A 297 -17.96 15.55 -2.09
N ASN A 298 -17.61 15.65 -0.81
CA ASN A 298 -16.30 15.32 -0.25
C ASN A 298 -16.25 14.05 0.62
N ALA A 299 -17.34 13.28 0.66
CA ALA A 299 -17.42 12.15 1.57
C ALA A 299 -16.74 10.90 0.93
N GLY A 300 -15.53 10.57 1.39
CA GLY A 300 -14.73 9.43 0.90
C GLY A 300 -15.43 8.07 0.97
N PRO A 301 -14.81 6.99 0.44
CA PRO A 301 -15.44 5.67 0.27
C PRO A 301 -15.75 4.95 1.60
N TYR A 302 -15.11 5.34 2.69
CA TYR A 302 -15.40 4.86 4.05
C TYR A 302 -15.59 6.08 4.96
N GLN A 303 -16.76 6.21 5.58
CA GLN A 303 -17.17 7.38 6.37
C GLN A 303 -17.41 7.02 7.83
N LEU A 304 -17.75 5.76 8.10
CA LEU A 304 -17.99 5.17 9.42
C LEU A 304 -16.93 4.11 9.76
N GLY A 305 -16.06 3.76 8.80
CA GLY A 305 -15.04 2.73 8.96
C GLY A 305 -15.61 1.30 9.00
N SER A 306 -16.92 1.15 8.79
CA SER A 306 -17.67 -0.11 8.81
C SER A 306 -18.36 -0.40 7.47
N GLU A 307 -18.12 0.41 6.45
CA GLU A 307 -18.68 0.19 5.11
C GLU A 307 -18.04 -1.03 4.44
N GLN A 308 -18.89 -1.89 3.88
CA GLN A 308 -18.46 -3.02 3.06
C GLN A 308 -18.22 -2.53 1.62
N ILE A 309 -17.02 -2.77 1.10
CA ILE A 309 -16.72 -2.54 -0.33
C ILE A 309 -16.57 -3.91 -1.00
N GLY A 310 -17.32 -4.11 -2.08
CA GLY A 310 -17.45 -5.39 -2.76
C GLY A 310 -18.68 -6.18 -2.30
N ALA A 311 -19.02 -7.21 -3.08
CA ALA A 311 -20.33 -7.86 -3.04
C ALA A 311 -20.80 -8.28 -1.64
N ASP A 312 -22.10 -8.05 -1.40
CA ASP A 312 -22.86 -8.67 -0.31
C ASP A 312 -22.74 -10.18 -0.44
N TRP A 313 -22.11 -10.83 0.54
CA TRP A 313 -22.11 -12.29 0.69
C TRP A 313 -22.45 -12.65 2.13
#